data_AF-A0A970X613-F1
#
_entry.id   AF-A0A970X613-F1
#
_cell.length_a   1.000
_cell.length_b   1.000
_cell.length_c   1.000
_cell.angle_alpha   90.00
_cell.angle_beta   90.00
_cell.angle_gamma   90.00
#
_symmetry.space_group_name_H-M   'P 1'
#
loop_
_entity.id
_entity.type
_entity.pdbx_description
1 polymer ?
#
loop_
_entity_poly.entity_id
_entity_poly.type
_entity_poly.pdbx_seq_one_letter_code
_entity_poly.pdbx_strand_id
1 'polypeptide(L)' 'MRAAIAIHSTALGPALGGLRFRRYPGGVAEALDDVLRLSRAMTLKAASAGLDLGGGKAVLIDDGAPAPLRRARIVVLARE' A
#
# COMPACT_ATOMS: atom_id res chain seq x y z
N MET A 1 13.64 -6.17 -5.89
CA MET A 1 12.73 -5.20 -5.25
C MET A 1 11.29 -5.52 -5.65
N ARG A 2 10.43 -5.82 -4.66
CA ARG A 2 9.01 -6.11 -4.85
C ARG A 2 8.19 -5.10 -4.07
N ALA A 3 7.15 -4.55 -4.68
CA ALA A 3 6.24 -3.61 -4.04
C ALA A 3 4.78 -3.97 -4.33
N ALA A 4 3.89 -3.60 -3.42
CA ALA A 4 2.47 -3.68 -3.61
C ALA A 4 1.81 -2.33 -3.30
N ILE A 5 0.85 -1.93 -4.13
CA ILE A 5 0.04 -0.73 -3.94
C ILE A 5 -1.42 -1.17 -3.90
N ALA A 6 -2.16 -0.74 -2.88
CA ALA A 6 -3.59 -0.98 -2.78
C ALA A 6 -4.38 0.32 -2.76
N ILE A 7 -5.45 0.38 -3.55
CA ILE A 7 -6.47 1.42 -3.52
C ILE A 7 -7.75 0.78 -2.98
N HIS A 8 -8.22 1.24 -1.83
CA HIS A 8 -9.46 0.75 -1.22
C HIS A 8 -10.69 1.54 -1.66
N SER A 9 -10.56 2.87 -1.82
CA SER A 9 -11.67 3.71 -2.28
C SER A 9 -11.16 5.03 -2.83
N THR A 10 -11.86 5.55 -3.83
CA THR A 10 -11.71 6.91 -4.38
C THR A 10 -13.02 7.70 -4.32
N ALA A 11 -14.00 7.25 -3.53
CA ALA A 11 -15.36 7.80 -3.56
C ALA A 11 -15.45 9.28 -3.14
N LEU A 12 -14.64 9.71 -2.18
CA LEU A 12 -14.59 11.11 -1.72
C LEU A 12 -13.54 11.95 -2.46
N GLY A 13 -12.69 11.32 -3.26
CA GLY A 13 -11.54 11.98 -3.90
C GLY A 13 -10.38 11.02 -4.15
N PRO A 14 -9.22 11.52 -4.60
CA PRO A 14 -8.07 10.68 -4.92
C PRO A 14 -7.56 9.91 -3.69
N ALA A 15 -7.06 8.70 -3.92
CA ALA A 15 -6.57 7.86 -2.84
C ALA A 15 -5.25 8.38 -2.25
N LEU A 16 -5.25 8.71 -0.96
CA LEU A 16 -4.04 9.09 -0.23
C LEU A 16 -3.50 7.91 0.59
N GLY A 17 -2.18 7.72 0.58
CA GLY A 17 -1.52 6.74 1.43
C GLY A 17 0.00 6.82 1.39
N GLY A 18 0.65 6.75 2.54
CA GLY A 18 2.13 6.69 2.60
C GLY A 18 2.70 5.31 2.23
N LEU A 19 4.00 5.27 1.98
CA LEU A 19 4.76 4.03 1.75
C LEU A 19 5.29 3.43 3.06
N ARG A 20 5.31 2.10 3.16
CA ARG A 20 5.98 1.36 4.23
C ARG A 20 7.07 0.47 3.63
N PHE A 21 8.31 0.61 4.09
CA PHE A 21 9.38 -0.33 3.82
C PHE A 21 9.50 -1.29 5.00
N ARG A 22 9.30 -2.59 4.76
CA ARG A 22 9.29 -3.61 5.82
C ARG A 22 9.66 -4.98 5.26
N ARG A 23 10.33 -5.78 6.07
CA ARG A 23 10.52 -7.22 5.82
C ARG A 23 9.27 -7.98 6.23
N TYR A 24 8.76 -8.82 5.34
CA TYR A 24 7.57 -9.65 5.55
C TYR A 24 7.99 -11.13 5.57
N PRO A 25 8.11 -11.77 6.75
CA PRO A 25 8.51 -13.17 6.88
C PRO A 25 7.58 -14.15 6.13
N GLY A 26 6.28 -13.85 6.08
CA GLY A 26 5.27 -14.56 5.30
C GLY A 26 5.29 -14.23 3.80
N GLY A 27 6.27 -13.46 3.34
CA GLY A 27 6.48 -13.16 1.94
C GLY A 27 5.43 -12.22 1.35
N VAL A 28 5.09 -12.45 0.06
CA VAL A 28 4.20 -11.56 -0.69
C VAL A 28 2.78 -11.60 -0.15
N ALA A 29 2.28 -12.75 0.30
CA ALA A 29 0.92 -12.87 0.83
C ALA A 29 0.71 -11.97 2.06
N GLU A 30 1.64 -12.00 3.03
CA GLU A 30 1.60 -11.12 4.21
C GLU A 30 1.69 -9.64 3.82
N ALA A 31 2.50 -9.30 2.82
CA ALA A 31 2.59 -7.93 2.30
C ALA A 31 1.28 -7.47 1.63
N LEU A 32 0.56 -8.37 0.94
CA LEU A 32 -0.75 -8.10 0.35
C LEU A 32 -1.82 -7.85 1.43
N ASP A 33 -1.86 -8.69 2.46
CA ASP A 33 -2.79 -8.51 3.58
C ASP A 33 -2.52 -7.18 4.33
N ASP A 34 -1.26 -6.83 4.56
CA ASP A 34 -0.90 -5.56 5.22
C ASP A 34 -1.31 -4.36 4.36
N VAL A 35 -1.01 -4.36 3.05
CA VAL A 35 -1.34 -3.21 2.18
C VAL A 35 -2.85 -3.02 2.01
N LEU A 36 -3.63 -4.11 1.91
CA LEU A 36 -5.09 -4.07 1.82
C LEU A 36 -5.73 -3.57 3.12
N ARG A 37 -5.26 -4.08 4.27
CA ARG A 37 -5.75 -3.64 5.58
C ARG A 37 -5.46 -2.16 5.83
N LEU A 38 -4.26 -1.70 5.44
CA LEU A 38 -3.85 -0.30 5.62
C LEU A 38 -4.54 0.66 4.64
N SER A 39 -4.80 0.26 3.40
CA SER A 39 -5.54 1.13 2.45
C SER A 39 -6.98 1.35 2.94
N ARG A 40 -7.64 0.32 3.47
CA ARG A 40 -8.94 0.45 4.13
C ARG A 40 -8.90 1.37 5.35
N ALA A 41 -7.88 1.22 6.20
CA ALA A 41 -7.69 2.11 7.34
C ALA A 41 -7.50 3.58 6.90
N MET A 42 -6.84 3.82 5.76
CA MET A 42 -6.70 5.16 5.21
C MET A 42 -8.02 5.75 4.72
N THR A 43 -8.89 4.96 4.08
CA THR A 43 -10.24 5.43 3.70
C THR A 43 -11.01 5.91 4.93
N LEU A 44 -11.04 5.09 5.98
CA LEU A 44 -11.76 5.43 7.21
C LEU A 44 -11.14 6.64 7.91
N LYS A 45 -9.81 6.75 7.93
CA LYS A 45 -9.10 7.88 8.53
C LYS A 45 -9.40 9.19 7.79
N ALA A 46 -9.32 9.19 6.47
CA ALA A 46 -9.62 10.36 5.65
C ALA A 46 -11.08 10.81 5.82
N ALA A 47 -12.02 9.86 5.72
CA ALA A 47 -13.45 10.13 5.91
C ALA A 47 -13.74 10.68 7.33
N SER A 48 -13.16 10.09 8.37
CA SER A 48 -13.34 10.57 9.76
C SER A 48 -12.77 11.96 10.02
N ALA A 49 -11.78 12.37 9.22
CA ALA A 49 -11.17 13.69 9.29
C ALA A 49 -11.88 14.72 8.40
N GLY A 50 -12.96 14.34 7.71
CA GLY A 50 -13.69 15.22 6.80
C GLY A 50 -12.87 15.68 5.58
N LEU A 51 -11.94 14.84 5.12
CA LEU A 51 -11.10 15.14 3.96
C LEU A 51 -11.72 14.59 2.68
N ASP A 52 -11.63 15.35 1.60
CA ASP A 52 -12.04 14.94 0.23
C ASP A 52 -10.99 14.00 -0.40
N LEU A 53 -10.70 12.91 0.30
CA LEU A 53 -9.67 11.95 -0.05
C LEU A 53 -10.17 10.52 0.14
N GLY A 54 -9.78 9.66 -0.80
CA GLY A 54 -9.90 8.22 -0.70
C GLY A 54 -8.81 7.58 0.17
N GLY A 55 -8.73 6.25 0.14
CA GLY A 55 -7.73 5.49 0.91
C GLY A 55 -6.86 4.61 0.03
N GLY A 56 -5.55 4.86 0.08
CA GLY A 56 -4.54 4.04 -0.57
C GLY A 56 -3.45 3.61 0.41
N LYS A 57 -2.58 2.70 -0.03
CA LYS A 57 -1.33 2.37 0.66
C LYS A 57 -0.31 1.77 -0.30
N ALA A 58 0.96 2.00 -0.04
CA ALA A 58 2.06 1.27 -0.67
C ALA A 58 2.91 0.53 0.37
N VAL A 59 3.37 -0.68 0.03
CA VAL A 59 4.38 -1.43 0.77
C VAL A 59 5.53 -1.80 -0.16
N LEU A 60 6.75 -1.68 0.36
CA LEU A 60 7.97 -2.13 -0.27
C LEU A 60 8.53 -3.29 0.57
N ILE A 61 8.69 -4.45 -0.08
CA ILE A 61 9.14 -5.68 0.57
C ILE A 61 10.66 -5.66 0.63
N ASP A 62 11.19 -5.61 1.85
CA ASP A 62 12.62 -5.78 2.12
C ASP A 62 13.02 -7.25 1.94
N ASP A 63 13.86 -7.52 0.95
CA ASP A 63 14.43 -8.85 0.68
C ASP A 63 15.80 -9.05 1.36
N GLY A 64 16.29 -8.07 2.12
CA GLY A 64 17.55 -8.12 2.87
C GLY A 64 18.80 -8.12 1.99
N ALA A 65 18.65 -7.92 0.68
CA ALA A 65 19.76 -8.01 -0.25
C ALA A 65 20.41 -6.62 -0.48
N PRO A 66 21.74 -6.49 -0.36
CA PRO A 66 22.43 -5.22 -0.65
C PRO A 66 22.18 -4.79 -2.10
N ALA A 67 21.91 -3.51 -2.34
CA ALA A 67 21.34 -3.08 -3.63
C ALA A 67 22.13 -1.92 -4.29
N PRO A 68 22.84 -2.16 -5.41
CA PRO A 68 22.84 -1.22 -6.54
C PRO A 68 21.41 -1.08 -7.11
N LEU A 69 21.14 -0.05 -7.92
CA LEU A 69 19.81 0.24 -8.51
C LEU A 69 19.13 -1.03 -9.08
N ARG A 70 18.04 -1.49 -8.43
CA ARG A 70 17.29 -2.69 -8.85
C ARG A 70 16.04 -2.29 -9.64
N ARG A 71 15.72 -3.01 -10.72
CA ARG A 71 14.39 -2.93 -11.34
C ARG A 71 13.33 -3.42 -10.34
N ALA A 72 12.28 -2.62 -10.14
CA ALA A 72 11.18 -2.95 -9.26
C ALA A 72 10.07 -3.69 -10.00
N ARG A 73 9.48 -4.71 -9.37
CA ARG A 73 8.19 -5.27 -9.78
C ARG A 73 7.11 -4.74 -8.84
N ILE A 74 6.12 -4.07 -9.41
CA ILE A 74 5.00 -3.47 -8.67
C ILE A 74 3.73 -4.25 -8.98
N VAL A 75 3.02 -4.68 -7.94
CA VAL A 75 1.67 -5.22 -8.05
C VAL A 75 0.70 -4.15 -7.57
N VAL A 76 -0.30 -3.81 -8.39
CA VAL A 76 -1.33 -2.83 -8.03
C VAL A 76 -2.66 -3.57 -7.87
N LEU A 77 -3.31 -3.37 -6.72
CA LEU A 77 -4.64 -3.87 -6.41
C LEU A 77 -5.58 -2.68 -6.23
N ALA A 78 -6.65 -2.62 -7.00
CA ALA A 78 -7.71 -1.62 -6.83
C ALA A 78 -9.05 -2.35 -6.73
N ARG A 79 -9.93 -1.85 -5.86
CA ARG A 79 -11.34 -2.22 -5.85
C ARG A 79 -12.16 -0.94 -5.92
N GLU A 80 -13.16 -0.94 -6.80
CA GLU A 80 -14.13 0.14 -6.98
C GLU A 80 -15.24 0.07 -5.92
#